data_AF-A0A7C1XCH0-F1
#
_entry.id   AF-A0A7C1XCH0-F1
#
_cell.length_a   1.000
_cell.length_b   1.000
_cell.length_c   1.000
_cell.angle_alpha   90.00
_cell.angle_beta   90.00
_cell.angle_gamma   90.00
#
_symmetry.space_group_name_H-M   'P 1'
#
loop_
_entity.id
_entity.type
_entity.pdbx_description
1 polymer ?
#
loop_
_entity_poly.entity_id
_entity_poly.type
_entity_poly.pdbx_seq_one_letter_code
_entity_poly.pdbx_strand_id
1 'polypeptide(L)'
;MANPTLHLLCGKIASGKSTLAKSLRAEHAAILLTEDHWLSRLYPDQIHSVADYVTLSRGLRDVVGPLVIDMLKAGTNVVLDFPANTPADRHWLRSLADTAQASHSLHFLDVDDETCRARLHSRNKRGEHDFAATDAEFDLITSYFVAPDKEEGLNVVMHQDHS
;
A
#
# COMPACT_ATOMS: atom_id res chain seq x y z
N MET A 1 6.93 -25.19 11.00
CA MET A 1 5.93 -24.13 11.23
C MET A 1 5.63 -23.48 9.89
N ALA A 2 4.43 -22.93 9.68
CA ALA A 2 4.15 -22.16 8.47
C ALA A 2 5.12 -20.97 8.40
N ASN A 3 5.67 -20.67 7.21
CA ASN A 3 6.49 -19.50 6.96
C ASN A 3 5.61 -18.48 6.21
N PRO A 4 4.93 -17.56 6.91
CA PRO A 4 4.01 -16.66 6.25
C PRO A 4 4.76 -15.59 5.44
N THR A 5 4.04 -14.98 4.53
CA THR A 5 4.52 -13.88 3.70
C THR A 5 3.74 -12.61 3.99
N LEU A 6 4.48 -11.51 4.20
CA LEU A 6 3.97 -10.15 4.16
C LEU A 6 4.02 -9.63 2.71
N HIS A 7 2.86 -9.40 2.12
CA HIS A 7 2.72 -8.82 0.79
C HIS A 7 2.54 -7.30 0.89
N LEU A 8 3.44 -6.57 0.24
CA LEU A 8 3.53 -5.11 0.23
C LEU A 8 3.20 -4.59 -1.16
N LEU A 9 2.60 -3.40 -1.26
CA LEU A 9 2.17 -2.83 -2.54
C LEU A 9 2.87 -1.49 -2.80
N CYS A 10 3.56 -1.40 -3.94
CA CYS A 10 4.24 -0.18 -4.41
C CYS A 10 3.64 0.25 -5.74
N GLY A 11 3.34 1.54 -5.88
CA GLY A 11 2.86 2.10 -7.14
C GLY A 11 2.06 3.38 -6.94
N LYS A 12 1.92 4.16 -8.00
CA LYS A 12 1.25 5.47 -8.00
C LYS A 12 -0.25 5.37 -7.67
N ILE A 13 -0.88 6.50 -7.39
CA ILE A 13 -2.34 6.56 -7.22
C ILE A 13 -3.01 5.98 -8.48
N ALA A 14 -4.06 5.19 -8.28
CA ALA A 14 -4.80 4.54 -9.37
C ALA A 14 -3.97 3.58 -10.27
N SER A 15 -2.78 3.13 -9.83
CA SER A 15 -2.01 2.10 -10.54
C SER A 15 -2.62 0.69 -10.50
N GLY A 16 -3.63 0.46 -9.65
CA GLY A 16 -4.29 -0.85 -9.50
C GLY A 16 -3.95 -1.62 -8.21
N LYS A 17 -3.18 -1.02 -7.28
CA LYS A 17 -2.78 -1.64 -6.00
C LYS A 17 -3.92 -2.35 -5.28
N SER A 18 -5.04 -1.67 -5.00
CA SER A 18 -6.15 -2.27 -4.25
C SER A 18 -6.85 -3.42 -4.98
N THR A 19 -6.78 -3.47 -6.31
CA THR A 19 -7.24 -4.63 -7.09
C THR A 19 -6.30 -5.81 -6.88
N LEU A 20 -4.99 -5.58 -7.03
CA LEU A 20 -3.97 -6.60 -6.77
C LEU A 20 -4.03 -7.10 -5.32
N ALA A 21 -4.24 -6.20 -4.35
CA ALA A 21 -4.37 -6.54 -2.94
C ALA A 21 -5.47 -7.58 -2.70
N LYS A 22 -6.63 -7.41 -3.35
CA LYS A 22 -7.77 -8.33 -3.27
C LYS A 22 -7.45 -9.68 -3.91
N SER A 23 -6.72 -9.70 -5.02
CA SER A 23 -6.26 -10.92 -5.67
C SER A 23 -5.28 -11.69 -4.79
N LEU A 24 -4.25 -11.02 -4.25
CA LEU A 24 -3.25 -11.63 -3.35
C LEU A 24 -3.90 -12.19 -2.09
N ARG A 25 -4.89 -11.49 -1.54
CA ARG A 25 -5.68 -11.96 -0.40
C ARG A 25 -6.31 -13.33 -0.68
N ALA A 26 -6.92 -13.48 -1.85
CA ALA A 26 -7.57 -14.72 -2.25
C ALA A 26 -6.55 -15.83 -2.58
N GLU A 27 -5.50 -15.50 -3.32
CA GLU A 27 -4.46 -16.44 -3.76
C GLU A 27 -3.68 -17.03 -2.58
N HIS A 28 -3.32 -16.21 -1.59
CA HIS A 28 -2.47 -16.62 -0.48
C HIS A 28 -3.24 -16.90 0.81
N ALA A 29 -4.58 -16.91 0.77
CA ALA A 29 -5.43 -17.01 1.96
C ALA A 29 -4.98 -16.03 3.07
N ALA A 30 -4.72 -14.79 2.68
CA ALA A 30 -4.15 -13.78 3.55
C ALA A 30 -5.22 -12.87 4.19
N ILE A 31 -4.85 -12.21 5.29
CA ILE A 31 -5.63 -11.10 5.84
C ILE A 31 -5.22 -9.82 5.10
N LEU A 32 -6.20 -9.09 4.57
CA LEU A 32 -5.98 -7.80 3.90
C LEU A 32 -6.25 -6.66 4.89
N LEU A 33 -5.24 -5.82 5.11
CA LEU A 33 -5.33 -4.58 5.86
C LEU A 33 -5.16 -3.41 4.89
N THR A 34 -6.13 -2.50 4.85
CA THR A 34 -6.14 -1.35 3.93
C THR A 34 -6.09 -0.06 4.71
N GLU A 35 -5.08 0.77 4.44
CA GLU A 35 -4.89 2.03 5.16
C GLU A 35 -6.06 2.99 4.96
N ASP A 36 -6.45 3.23 3.71
CA ASP A 36 -7.56 4.14 3.36
C ASP A 36 -8.87 3.75 4.07
N HIS A 37 -9.17 2.44 4.16
CA HIS A 37 -10.36 1.93 4.83
C HIS A 37 -10.35 2.21 6.34
N TRP A 38 -9.18 2.11 6.98
CA TRP A 38 -9.07 2.39 8.41
C TRP A 38 -9.06 3.87 8.71
N LEU A 39 -8.36 4.67 7.89
CA LEU A 39 -8.38 6.12 8.01
C LEU A 39 -9.79 6.69 7.83
N SER A 40 -10.55 6.22 6.83
CA SER A 40 -11.92 6.68 6.59
C SER A 40 -12.90 6.30 7.71
N ARG A 41 -12.61 5.25 8.47
CA ARG A 41 -13.45 4.78 9.59
C ARG A 41 -13.06 5.38 10.95
N LEU A 42 -11.77 5.52 11.21
CA LEU A 42 -11.25 6.03 12.48
C LEU A 42 -11.27 7.55 12.54
N TYR A 43 -11.09 8.21 11.39
CA TYR A 43 -10.98 9.67 11.28
C TYR A 43 -11.94 10.21 10.22
N PRO A 44 -13.26 9.96 10.34
CA PRO A 44 -14.24 10.47 9.39
C PRO A 44 -14.15 12.00 9.34
N ASP A 45 -14.13 12.55 8.14
CA ASP A 45 -14.07 13.99 7.87
C ASP A 45 -12.87 14.74 8.50
N GLN A 46 -11.74 14.07 8.77
CA GLN A 46 -10.53 14.73 9.34
C GLN A 46 -9.37 14.84 8.34
N ILE A 47 -9.43 14.20 7.18
CA ILE A 47 -8.39 14.26 6.16
C ILE A 47 -8.84 15.26 5.09
N HIS A 48 -8.34 16.50 5.18
CA HIS A 48 -8.63 17.58 4.22
C HIS A 48 -7.43 17.94 3.35
N SER A 49 -6.26 17.37 3.66
CA SER A 49 -5.01 17.63 2.96
C SER A 49 -4.09 16.41 3.02
N VAL A 50 -3.06 16.41 2.17
CA VAL A 50 -1.97 15.41 2.21
C VAL A 50 -1.27 15.42 3.57
N ALA A 51 -1.15 16.58 4.23
CA ALA A 51 -0.51 16.68 5.55
C ALA A 51 -1.34 15.99 6.66
N ASP A 52 -2.66 16.12 6.61
CA ASP A 52 -3.56 15.42 7.54
C ASP A 52 -3.45 13.91 7.35
N TYR A 53 -3.48 13.46 6.09
CA TYR A 53 -3.29 12.05 5.74
C TYR A 53 -1.97 11.51 6.29
N VAL A 54 -0.84 12.19 6.05
CA VAL A 54 0.48 11.74 6.54
C VAL A 54 0.52 11.66 8.07
N THR A 55 -0.10 12.62 8.76
CA THR A 55 -0.13 12.64 10.23
C THR A 55 -0.93 11.47 10.79
N LEU A 56 -2.13 11.25 10.27
CA LEU A 56 -3.03 10.18 10.72
C LEU A 56 -2.55 8.79 10.30
N SER A 57 -1.97 8.65 9.10
CA SER A 57 -1.30 7.44 8.62
C SER A 57 -0.17 7.03 9.58
N ARG A 58 0.69 7.97 9.99
CA ARG A 58 1.78 7.68 10.95
C ARG A 58 1.23 7.18 12.28
N GLY A 59 0.21 7.82 12.84
CA GLY A 59 -0.41 7.36 14.09
C GLY A 59 -1.05 5.98 13.96
N LEU A 60 -1.65 5.67 12.80
CA LEU A 60 -2.19 4.35 12.52
C LEU A 60 -1.08 3.28 12.49
N ARG A 61 0.07 3.57 11.89
CA ARG A 61 1.19 2.60 11.80
C ARG A 61 1.68 2.09 13.15
N ASP A 62 1.64 2.90 14.20
CA ASP A 62 2.05 2.51 15.56
C ASP A 62 1.15 1.42 16.16
N VAL A 63 -0.12 1.39 15.77
CA VAL A 63 -1.08 0.35 16.19
C VAL A 63 -0.99 -0.87 15.28
N VAL A 64 -0.83 -0.64 13.98
CA VAL A 64 -0.89 -1.69 12.96
C VAL A 64 0.38 -2.52 12.91
N GLY A 65 1.55 -1.91 13.12
CA GLY A 65 2.84 -2.60 13.08
C GLY A 65 2.89 -3.82 14.02
N PRO A 66 2.64 -3.66 15.33
CA PRO A 66 2.60 -4.78 16.27
C PRO A 66 1.57 -5.85 15.90
N LEU A 67 0.37 -5.45 15.45
CA LEU A 67 -0.68 -6.38 15.02
C LEU A 67 -0.23 -7.25 13.84
N VAL A 68 0.40 -6.65 12.82
CA VAL A 68 0.93 -7.36 11.66
C VAL A 68 2.03 -8.35 12.08
N ILE A 69 2.93 -7.92 12.97
CA ILE A 69 4.00 -8.79 13.51
C ILE A 69 3.41 -10.00 14.22
N ASP A 70 2.39 -9.81 15.06
CA ASP A 70 1.74 -10.90 15.78
C ASP A 70 0.99 -11.86 14.85
N MET A 71 0.32 -11.35 13.82
CA MET A 71 -0.32 -12.17 12.78
C MET A 71 0.69 -13.03 12.02
N LEU A 72 1.83 -12.45 11.63
CA LEU A 72 2.91 -13.18 10.97
C LEU A 72 3.52 -14.22 11.91
N LYS A 73 3.77 -13.91 13.18
CA LYS A 73 4.26 -14.90 14.17
C LYS A 73 3.26 -16.05 14.39
N ALA A 74 1.97 -15.78 14.24
CA ALA A 74 0.92 -16.80 14.28
C ALA A 74 0.81 -17.64 13.00
N GLY A 75 1.66 -17.40 11.98
CA GLY A 75 1.67 -18.16 10.73
C GLY A 75 0.67 -17.68 9.68
N THR A 76 0.14 -16.45 9.82
CA THR A 76 -0.87 -15.89 8.91
C THR A 76 -0.23 -15.02 7.84
N ASN A 77 -0.57 -15.25 6.57
CA ASN A 77 -0.19 -14.35 5.48
C ASN A 77 -0.93 -13.02 5.61
N VAL A 78 -0.24 -11.91 5.32
CA VAL A 78 -0.83 -10.57 5.41
C VAL A 78 -0.58 -9.83 4.11
N VAL A 79 -1.62 -9.19 3.57
CA VAL A 79 -1.50 -8.18 2.52
C VAL A 79 -1.70 -6.83 3.19
N LEU A 80 -0.69 -5.96 3.09
CA LEU A 80 -0.71 -4.63 3.67
C LEU A 80 -0.84 -3.60 2.55
N ASP A 81 -2.06 -3.17 2.26
CA ASP A 81 -2.39 -2.11 1.28
C ASP A 81 -2.18 -0.74 1.93
N PHE A 82 -0.90 -0.48 2.23
CA PHE A 82 -0.33 0.77 2.70
C PHE A 82 0.66 1.25 1.62
N PRO A 83 0.83 2.56 1.41
CA PRO A 83 1.71 3.07 0.36
C PRO A 83 3.17 2.75 0.64
N ALA A 84 3.78 1.93 -0.20
CA ALA A 84 5.22 1.65 -0.20
C ALA A 84 5.99 2.59 -1.15
N ASN A 85 5.61 3.86 -1.18
CA ASN A 85 5.97 4.79 -2.25
C ASN A 85 7.30 5.52 -2.01
N THR A 86 7.74 5.64 -0.76
CA THR A 86 9.06 6.18 -0.41
C THR A 86 10.00 5.08 0.12
N PRO A 87 11.33 5.27 0.07
CA PRO A 87 12.26 4.33 0.69
C PRO A 87 12.02 4.18 2.20
N ALA A 88 11.61 5.26 2.88
CA ALA A 88 11.29 5.22 4.31
C ALA A 88 10.05 4.35 4.59
N ASP A 89 9.01 4.43 3.75
CA ASP A 89 7.84 3.56 3.86
C ASP A 89 8.22 2.10 3.65
N ARG A 90 9.01 1.80 2.62
CA ARG A 90 9.46 0.44 2.33
C ARG A 90 10.33 -0.14 3.44
N HIS A 91 11.22 0.67 4.01
CA HIS A 91 12.02 0.27 5.17
C HIS A 91 11.13 -0.09 6.37
N TRP A 92 10.14 0.75 6.71
CA TRP A 92 9.20 0.44 7.78
C TRP A 92 8.42 -0.84 7.50
N LEU A 93 7.84 -0.98 6.30
CA LEU A 93 7.05 -2.16 5.90
C LEU A 93 7.89 -3.46 5.95
N ARG A 94 9.13 -3.41 5.44
CA ARG A 94 10.08 -4.54 5.50
C ARG A 94 10.43 -4.91 6.93
N SER A 95 10.61 -3.92 7.81
CA SER A 95 10.95 -4.16 9.22
C SER A 95 9.91 -5.01 9.97
N LEU A 96 8.63 -4.98 9.55
CA LEU A 96 7.57 -5.80 10.14
C LEU A 96 7.81 -7.30 9.88
N ALA A 97 8.16 -7.65 8.64
CA ALA A 97 8.49 -9.03 8.26
C ALA A 97 9.79 -9.49 8.92
N ASP A 98 10.82 -8.64 8.93
CA ASP A 98 12.11 -8.94 9.56
C ASP A 98 11.93 -9.22 11.07
N THR A 99 11.14 -8.40 11.76
CA THR A 99 10.84 -8.56 13.20
C THR A 99 10.03 -9.83 13.48
N ALA A 100 9.14 -10.21 12.57
CA ALA A 100 8.39 -11.46 12.65
C ALA A 100 9.19 -12.69 12.20
N GLN A 101 10.40 -12.50 11.64
CA GLN A 101 11.18 -13.55 10.97
C GLN A 101 10.37 -14.25 9.86
N ALA A 102 9.54 -13.48 9.16
CA ALA A 102 8.67 -13.95 8.09
C ALA A 102 9.21 -13.56 6.71
N SER A 103 8.68 -14.20 5.67
CA SER A 103 8.99 -13.80 4.29
C SER A 103 8.27 -12.49 3.94
N HIS A 104 8.78 -11.76 2.96
CA HIS A 104 8.09 -10.60 2.40
C HIS A 104 8.19 -10.57 0.87
N SER A 105 7.22 -9.93 0.22
CA SER A 105 7.23 -9.66 -1.21
C SER A 105 6.68 -8.25 -1.49
N LEU A 106 7.44 -7.44 -2.22
CA LEU A 106 7.01 -6.12 -2.69
C LEU A 106 6.46 -6.24 -4.10
N HIS A 107 5.16 -6.10 -4.27
CA HIS A 107 4.51 -6.06 -5.57
C HIS A 107 4.57 -4.63 -6.10
N PHE A 108 5.43 -4.39 -7.08
CA PHE A 108 5.59 -3.09 -7.70
C PHE A 108 4.79 -3.00 -9.00
N LEU A 109 3.78 -2.13 -9.02
CA LEU A 109 3.00 -1.79 -10.21
C LEU A 109 3.64 -0.59 -10.90
N ASP A 110 4.35 -0.86 -11.99
CA ASP A 110 5.01 0.15 -12.82
C ASP A 110 4.08 0.58 -13.94
N VAL A 111 3.19 1.53 -13.62
CA VAL A 111 2.18 2.08 -14.53
C VAL A 111 2.48 3.56 -14.75
N ASP A 112 2.42 3.99 -16.00
CA ASP A 112 2.70 5.36 -16.40
C ASP A 112 1.67 6.36 -15.84
N ASP A 113 2.05 7.63 -15.81
CA ASP A 113 1.24 8.70 -15.23
C ASP A 113 -0.05 8.97 -16.02
N GLU A 114 -0.02 8.82 -17.34
CA GLU A 114 -1.18 9.06 -18.20
C GLU A 114 -2.26 8.01 -17.91
N THR A 115 -1.87 6.74 -17.86
CA THR A 115 -2.76 5.63 -17.49
C THR A 115 -3.31 5.79 -16.08
N CYS A 116 -2.46 6.13 -15.10
CA CYS A 116 -2.89 6.35 -13.72
C CYS A 116 -3.90 7.50 -13.62
N ARG A 117 -3.65 8.62 -14.31
CA ARG A 117 -4.54 9.78 -14.32
C ARG A 117 -5.87 9.48 -15.00
N ALA A 118 -5.86 8.79 -16.14
CA ALA A 118 -7.07 8.35 -16.82
C ALA A 118 -7.94 7.46 -15.91
N ARG A 119 -7.30 6.54 -15.18
CA ARG A 119 -7.96 5.68 -14.18
C ARG A 119 -8.51 6.48 -13.02
N LEU A 120 -7.76 7.44 -12.49
CA LEU A 120 -8.20 8.35 -11.42
C LEU A 120 -9.45 9.14 -11.83
N HIS A 121 -9.47 9.72 -13.03
CA HIS A 121 -10.65 10.44 -13.52
C HIS A 121 -11.87 9.54 -13.71
N SER A 122 -11.69 8.34 -14.28
CA SER A 122 -12.76 7.36 -14.45
C SER A 122 -13.36 6.96 -13.11
N ARG A 123 -12.48 6.69 -12.14
CA ARG A 123 -12.81 6.45 -10.74
C ARG A 123 -13.64 7.60 -10.17
N ASN A 124 -13.12 8.84 -10.20
CA ASN A 124 -13.80 10.00 -9.61
C ASN A 124 -15.21 10.21 -10.17
N LYS A 125 -15.43 9.93 -11.46
CA LYS A 125 -16.76 9.99 -12.09
C LYS A 125 -17.75 8.94 -11.56
N ARG A 126 -17.27 7.79 -11.08
CA ARG A 126 -18.10 6.70 -10.53
C ARG A 126 -18.38 6.84 -9.03
N GLY A 127 -17.64 7.71 -8.32
CA GLY A 127 -17.82 7.91 -6.88
C GLY A 127 -17.43 6.72 -6.00
N GLU A 128 -16.53 5.84 -6.49
CA GLU A 128 -16.20 4.57 -5.82
C GLU A 128 -15.04 4.69 -4.80
N HIS A 129 -14.79 5.85 -4.19
CA HIS A 129 -13.59 6.03 -3.33
C HIS A 129 -13.88 6.84 -2.09
N ASP A 130 -13.14 6.52 -1.04
CA ASP A 130 -13.09 7.27 0.20
C ASP A 130 -12.40 8.65 -0.01
N PHE A 131 -11.55 8.79 -1.04
CA PHE A 131 -10.88 10.03 -1.42
C PHE A 131 -10.88 10.25 -2.94
N ALA A 132 -11.39 11.40 -3.39
CA ALA A 132 -11.41 11.82 -4.80
C ALA A 132 -10.26 12.79 -5.08
N ALA A 133 -9.06 12.26 -5.30
CA ALA A 133 -7.87 13.09 -5.56
C ALA A 133 -8.02 13.88 -6.88
N THR A 134 -7.60 15.15 -6.83
CA THR A 134 -7.46 16.04 -7.98
C THR A 134 -6.16 15.79 -8.75
N ASP A 135 -6.02 16.37 -9.94
CA ASP A 135 -4.77 16.31 -10.70
C ASP A 135 -3.59 16.93 -9.96
N ALA A 136 -3.82 18.03 -9.25
CA ALA A 136 -2.78 18.69 -8.46
C ALA A 136 -2.33 17.82 -7.27
N GLU A 137 -3.25 17.12 -6.61
CA GLU A 137 -2.92 16.16 -5.56
C GLU A 137 -2.24 14.92 -6.12
N PHE A 138 -2.66 14.45 -7.30
CA PHE A 138 -1.96 13.37 -8.00
C PHE A 138 -0.50 13.74 -8.26
N ASP A 139 -0.24 14.93 -8.79
CA ASP A 139 1.12 15.41 -9.08
C ASP A 139 1.94 15.56 -7.80
N LEU A 140 1.35 16.16 -6.76
CA LEU A 140 1.99 16.32 -5.45
C LEU A 140 2.36 14.97 -4.85
N ILE A 141 1.43 14.02 -4.76
CA ILE A 141 1.67 12.71 -4.16
C ILE A 141 2.67 11.90 -5.00
N THR A 142 2.55 11.97 -6.32
CA THR A 142 3.48 11.29 -7.25
C THR A 142 4.87 11.88 -7.20
N SER A 143 5.04 13.17 -6.86
CA SER A 143 6.37 13.78 -6.70
C SER A 143 7.21 13.16 -5.57
N TYR A 144 6.55 12.54 -4.58
CA TYR A 144 7.22 11.80 -3.49
C TYR A 144 7.54 10.35 -3.86
N PHE A 145 7.00 9.84 -4.97
CA PHE A 145 7.20 8.46 -5.37
C PHE A 145 8.63 8.22 -5.82
N VAL A 146 9.26 7.20 -5.24
CA VAL A 146 10.57 6.68 -5.67
C VAL A 146 10.41 5.20 -5.94
N ALA A 147 10.74 4.75 -7.15
CA ALA A 147 10.70 3.33 -7.49
C ALA A 147 11.58 2.50 -6.52
N PRO A 148 11.23 1.23 -6.24
CA PRO A 148 12.04 0.38 -5.39
C PRO A 148 13.42 0.12 -6.02
N ASP A 149 14.46 0.23 -5.19
CA ASP A 149 15.84 -0.03 -5.58
C ASP A 149 16.34 -1.38 -5.03
N LYS A 150 17.32 -1.97 -5.70
CA LYS A 150 17.91 -3.26 -5.30
C LYS A 150 18.65 -3.18 -3.96
N GLU A 151 19.22 -2.03 -3.62
CA GLU A 151 19.94 -1.80 -2.36
C GLU A 151 19.01 -1.87 -1.14
N GLU A 152 17.70 -1.76 -1.33
CA GLU A 152 16.71 -1.88 -0.25
C GLU A 152 16.50 -3.33 0.25
N GLY A 153 17.07 -4.32 -0.45
CA GLY A 153 17.01 -5.72 -0.02
C GLY A 153 15.58 -6.28 0.03
N LEU A 154 14.71 -5.80 -0.86
CA LEU A 154 13.32 -6.23 -1.00
C LEU A 154 13.19 -7.33 -2.08
N ASN A 155 12.33 -8.30 -1.82
CA ASN A 155 11.92 -9.27 -2.84
C ASN A 155 10.86 -8.64 -3.76
N VAL A 156 11.30 -7.95 -4.82
CA VAL A 156 10.41 -7.22 -5.73
C VAL A 156 9.79 -8.15 -6.78
N VAL A 157 8.46 -8.11 -6.91
CA VAL A 157 7.69 -8.72 -8.00
C VAL A 157 7.13 -7.60 -8.86
N MET A 158 7.59 -7.53 -10.11
CA MET A 158 7.15 -6.51 -11.07
C MET A 158 5.80 -6.88 -11.68
N HIS A 159 4.88 -5.93 -11.71
CA HIS A 159 3.60 -6.02 -12.40
C HIS A 159 3.58 -4.93 -13.48
N GLN A 160 3.63 -5.34 -14.73
CA GLN A 160 3.43 -4.45 -15.88
C GLN A 160 2.02 -4.61 -16.40
N ASP A 161 1.37 -3.48 -16.68
CA ASP A 161 0.14 -3.47 -17.46
C ASP A 161 0.49 -3.98 -18.87
N HIS A 162 0.03 -5.19 -19.19
CA HIS A 162 -0.07 -5.59 -20.58
C HIS A 162 -1.36 -4.95 -21.08
N SER A 163 -1.20 -3.87 -21.83
CA SER A 163 -2.30 -3.14 -22.48
C SER A 163 -3.20 -4.09 -23.28
#